data_AF-A0A520Q562-F1
#
_entry.id   AF-A0A520Q562-F1
#
_cell.length_a   1.000
_cell.length_b   1.000
_cell.length_c   1.000
_cell.angle_alpha   90.00
_cell.angle_beta   90.00
_cell.angle_gamma   90.00
#
_symmetry.space_group_name_H-M   'P 1'
#
loop_
_entity.id
_entity.type
_entity.pdbx_description
1 polymer ?
#
loop_
_entity_poly.entity_id
_entity_poly.type
_entity_poly.pdbx_seq_one_letter_code
_entity_poly.pdbx_strand_id
1 'polypeptide(L)'
;MWRSLVRGTEWRQIVDLASPSFFDVLPGKALRRATGTLSKAWFDRDGFAEARAHRAETLDRADLGVRLGEPEAHGAIDRETRGQRLLALYFHQLYAGGPVLLDLRPERFEAGIEQLRWNPKPLWYRFDEDFLGAMREIYAGFYAGDDARFEAGLDRVDLRCAEGTFLQHFGAEDQRAVAFDVASFTETFHQTFLSCRDGGASLHRDFVPLGLYLATLYVHLEELGGTFDVRAAFDRIASV
;
A
#
# COMPACT_ATOMS: atom_id res chain seq x y z
N MET A 1 23.78 7.06 -18.17
CA MET A 1 24.81 7.32 -17.14
C MET A 1 24.27 7.91 -15.82
N TRP A 2 22.95 7.97 -15.60
CA TRP A 2 22.34 8.47 -14.34
C TRP A 2 22.00 7.37 -13.31
N ARG A 3 22.24 6.09 -13.65
CA ARG A 3 21.97 4.92 -12.79
C ARG A 3 23.00 4.71 -11.68
N SER A 4 24.07 5.51 -11.59
CA SER A 4 25.18 5.28 -10.64
C SER A 4 25.22 6.20 -9.41
N LEU A 5 24.50 7.32 -9.40
CA LEU A 5 24.67 8.34 -8.36
C LEU A 5 23.64 8.30 -7.20
N VAL A 6 22.64 7.42 -7.28
CA VAL A 6 21.66 7.17 -6.19
C VAL A 6 21.89 5.79 -5.54
N ARG A 7 22.94 5.06 -5.96
CA ARG A 7 23.30 3.71 -5.47
C ARG A 7 24.02 3.73 -4.10
N GLY A 8 23.63 4.62 -3.20
CA GLY A 8 23.92 4.42 -1.78
C GLY A 8 23.23 3.11 -1.35
N THR A 9 23.88 2.33 -0.48
CA THR A 9 23.34 1.11 0.13
C THR A 9 21.90 1.24 0.62
N GLU A 10 21.51 2.45 1.01
CA GLU A 10 20.20 2.88 1.48
C GLU A 10 19.08 2.74 0.43
N TRP A 11 19.33 3.21 -0.80
CA TRP A 11 18.33 3.09 -1.87
C TRP A 11 18.19 1.63 -2.32
N ARG A 12 19.30 0.86 -2.29
CA ARG A 12 19.21 -0.58 -2.52
C ARG A 12 18.33 -1.25 -1.47
N GLN A 13 18.49 -0.91 -0.20
CA GLN A 13 17.64 -1.47 0.85
C GLN A 13 16.15 -1.18 0.62
N ILE A 14 15.78 0.02 0.14
CA ILE A 14 14.39 0.38 -0.21
C ILE A 14 13.93 -0.35 -1.48
N VAL A 15 14.80 -0.46 -2.48
CA VAL A 15 14.55 -1.22 -3.71
C VAL A 15 14.46 -2.73 -3.45
N ASP A 16 15.08 -3.24 -2.40
CA ASP A 16 14.93 -4.65 -2.00
C ASP A 16 13.59 -4.88 -1.26
N LEU A 17 12.88 -3.82 -0.84
CA LEU A 17 11.55 -3.92 -0.20
C LEU A 17 10.42 -4.11 -1.21
N ALA A 18 10.57 -3.62 -2.43
CA ALA A 18 9.60 -3.83 -3.50
C ALA A 18 10.36 -4.28 -4.74
N SER A 19 9.91 -5.36 -5.40
CA SER A 19 10.58 -5.96 -6.56
C SER A 19 11.31 -4.92 -7.44
N PRO A 20 12.58 -5.12 -7.83
CA PRO A 20 13.33 -4.14 -8.65
C PRO A 20 12.57 -3.65 -9.89
N SER A 21 11.75 -4.54 -10.47
CA SER A 21 10.85 -4.23 -11.59
C SER A 21 9.87 -3.09 -11.30
N PHE A 22 9.38 -2.94 -10.05
CA PHE A 22 8.53 -1.83 -9.63
C PHE A 22 9.22 -0.47 -9.78
N PHE A 23 10.51 -0.39 -9.50
CA PHE A 23 11.24 0.87 -9.62
C PHE A 23 11.71 1.15 -11.05
N ASP A 24 11.88 0.11 -11.87
CA ASP A 24 12.25 0.24 -13.28
C ASP A 24 11.15 0.90 -14.12
N VAL A 25 9.89 0.78 -13.69
CA VAL A 25 8.72 1.36 -14.38
C VAL A 25 8.44 2.83 -14.00
N LEU A 26 9.12 3.37 -12.99
CA LEU A 26 8.90 4.73 -12.49
C LEU A 26 9.65 5.80 -13.32
N PRO A 27 9.03 6.95 -13.63
CA PRO A 27 9.74 8.07 -14.24
C PRO A 27 10.87 8.59 -13.34
N GLY A 28 12.04 8.89 -13.93
CA GLY A 28 13.23 9.27 -13.15
C GLY A 28 13.07 10.49 -12.22
N LYS A 29 12.19 11.45 -12.55
CA LYS A 29 11.89 12.59 -11.66
C LYS A 29 11.06 12.16 -10.44
N ALA A 30 10.03 11.33 -10.65
CA ALA A 30 9.19 10.78 -9.60
C ALA A 30 10.02 9.90 -8.67
N LEU A 31 10.87 9.04 -9.26
CA LEU A 31 11.82 8.20 -8.54
C LEU A 31 12.73 9.02 -7.62
N ARG A 32 13.41 10.06 -8.15
CA ARG A 32 14.31 10.91 -7.36
C ARG A 32 13.61 11.57 -6.17
N ARG A 33 12.40 12.09 -6.37
CA ARG A 33 11.62 12.73 -5.31
C ARG A 33 11.24 11.70 -4.23
N ALA A 34 10.72 10.56 -4.65
CA ALA A 34 10.32 9.48 -3.74
C ALA A 34 11.52 8.93 -2.96
N THR A 35 12.66 8.69 -3.62
CA THR A 35 13.91 8.29 -2.96
C THR A 35 14.29 9.27 -1.86
N GLY A 36 14.31 10.57 -2.16
CA GLY A 36 14.67 11.58 -1.17
C GLY A 36 13.77 11.57 0.07
N THR A 37 12.47 11.38 -0.09
CA THR A 37 11.53 11.34 1.04
C THR A 37 11.61 10.02 1.81
N LEU A 38 11.65 8.88 1.12
CA LEU A 38 11.68 7.55 1.75
C LEU A 38 13.03 7.29 2.44
N SER A 39 14.15 7.75 1.88
CA SER A 39 15.44 7.68 2.54
C SER A 39 15.47 8.50 3.83
N LYS A 40 14.87 9.70 3.84
CA LYS A 40 14.74 10.48 5.09
C LYS A 40 13.93 9.72 6.13
N ALA A 41 12.79 9.13 5.75
CA ALA A 41 11.98 8.34 6.66
C ALA A 41 12.73 7.13 7.24
N TRP A 42 13.54 6.45 6.42
CA TRP A 42 14.34 5.28 6.82
C TRP A 42 15.32 5.57 7.96
N PHE A 43 15.92 6.77 7.99
CA PHE A 43 16.87 7.18 9.03
C PHE A 43 16.23 7.96 10.17
N ASP A 44 14.99 8.39 10.02
CA ASP A 44 14.24 9.07 11.06
C ASP A 44 13.71 8.06 12.09
N ARG A 45 14.55 7.75 13.08
CA ARG A 45 14.24 6.81 14.15
C ARG A 45 13.10 7.30 15.04
N ASP A 46 13.07 8.61 15.32
CA ASP A 46 12.08 9.21 16.21
C ASP A 46 10.71 9.24 15.51
N GLY A 47 10.68 9.68 14.24
CA GLY A 47 9.48 9.63 13.41
C GLY A 47 8.97 8.20 13.20
N PHE A 48 9.85 7.22 13.05
CA PHE A 48 9.45 5.82 12.98
C PHE A 48 8.88 5.31 14.31
N ALA A 49 9.49 5.66 15.44
CA ALA A 49 8.98 5.30 16.76
C ALA A 49 7.59 5.90 17.02
N GLU A 50 7.38 7.18 16.65
CA GLU A 50 6.07 7.84 16.72
C GLU A 50 5.04 7.15 15.82
N ALA A 51 5.41 6.86 14.56
CA ALA A 51 4.53 6.17 13.62
C ALA A 51 4.12 4.77 14.12
N ARG A 52 5.06 4.02 14.71
CA ARG A 52 4.77 2.73 15.35
C ARG A 52 3.86 2.87 16.56
N ALA A 53 4.11 3.83 17.44
CA ALA A 53 3.30 4.05 18.63
C ALA A 53 1.85 4.39 18.25
N HIS A 54 1.67 5.32 17.30
CA HIS A 54 0.37 5.67 16.76
C HIS A 54 -0.34 4.47 16.12
N ARG A 55 0.40 3.67 15.35
CA ARG A 55 -0.18 2.48 14.71
C ARG A 55 -0.56 1.40 15.73
N ALA A 56 0.20 1.21 16.79
CA ALA A 56 -0.13 0.28 17.87
C ALA A 56 -1.46 0.68 18.52
N GLU A 57 -1.60 1.95 18.91
CA GLU A 57 -2.81 2.48 19.55
C GLU A 57 -4.05 2.36 18.66
N THR A 58 -3.92 2.64 17.36
CA THR A 58 -5.05 2.52 16.42
C THR A 58 -5.44 1.07 16.17
N LEU A 59 -4.48 0.14 16.06
CA LEU A 59 -4.76 -1.29 15.90
C LEU A 59 -5.41 -1.91 17.13
N ASP A 60 -5.00 -1.51 18.33
CA ASP A 60 -5.60 -2.00 19.58
C ASP A 60 -7.08 -1.62 19.70
N ARG A 61 -7.48 -0.47 19.12
CA ARG A 61 -8.88 -0.03 19.08
C ARG A 61 -9.71 -0.71 17.98
N ALA A 62 -9.09 -1.06 16.86
CA ALA A 62 -9.79 -1.60 15.69
C ALA A 62 -10.01 -3.13 15.73
N ASP A 63 -9.33 -3.84 16.64
CA ASP A 63 -9.40 -5.31 16.81
C ASP A 63 -9.30 -6.09 15.49
N LEU A 64 -8.29 -5.77 14.68
CA LEU A 64 -8.09 -6.39 13.36
C LEU A 64 -7.39 -7.76 13.43
N GLY A 65 -7.09 -8.27 14.62
CA GLY A 65 -6.26 -9.46 14.78
C GLY A 65 -4.81 -9.27 14.32
N VAL A 66 -4.32 -8.03 14.31
CA VAL A 66 -2.93 -7.66 14.01
C VAL A 66 -2.39 -6.79 15.14
N ARG A 67 -1.20 -7.09 15.65
CA ARG A 67 -0.49 -6.27 16.64
C ARG A 67 0.96 -6.03 16.25
N LEU A 68 1.49 -4.88 16.63
CA LEU A 68 2.91 -4.59 16.47
C LEU A 68 3.76 -5.35 17.49
N GLY A 69 4.98 -5.71 17.10
CA GLY A 69 5.97 -6.38 17.96
C GLY A 69 6.13 -7.86 17.67
N GLU A 70 6.93 -8.53 18.50
CA GLU A 70 7.22 -9.96 18.41
C GLU A 70 6.06 -10.80 19.01
N PRO A 71 5.83 -12.04 18.55
CA PRO A 71 4.90 -12.96 19.20
C PRO A 71 5.39 -13.38 20.59
N GLU A 72 4.48 -13.34 21.57
CA GLU A 72 4.70 -13.95 22.90
C GLU A 72 4.64 -15.48 22.85
N ALA A 73 3.86 -16.03 21.91
CA ALA A 73 3.74 -17.46 21.65
C ALA A 73 3.50 -17.68 20.16
N HIS A 74 4.13 -18.72 19.60
CA HIS A 74 3.92 -19.12 18.22
C HIS A 74 2.58 -19.83 18.09
N GLY A 75 1.84 -19.49 17.04
CA GLY A 75 0.61 -20.18 16.68
C GLY A 75 0.53 -20.44 15.19
N ALA A 76 -0.64 -20.87 14.76
CA ALA A 76 -0.95 -21.10 13.36
C ALA A 76 -2.23 -20.33 13.03
N ILE A 77 -2.10 -19.38 12.12
CA ILE A 77 -3.23 -18.71 11.50
C ILE A 77 -3.25 -19.19 10.06
N ASP A 78 -4.39 -19.67 9.60
CA ASP A 78 -4.53 -20.16 8.24
C ASP A 78 -4.31 -19.02 7.22
N ARG A 79 -3.96 -19.40 6.00
CA ARG A 79 -3.59 -18.44 4.94
C ARG A 79 -4.70 -17.43 4.64
N GLU A 80 -5.96 -17.86 4.67
CA GLU A 80 -7.11 -17.03 4.29
C GLU A 80 -7.31 -15.96 5.36
N THR A 81 -7.36 -16.37 6.63
CA THR A 81 -7.41 -15.44 7.76
C THR A 81 -6.22 -14.48 7.75
N ARG A 82 -5.01 -14.97 7.43
CA ARG A 82 -3.82 -14.11 7.35
C ARG A 82 -3.94 -13.06 6.25
N GLY A 83 -4.34 -13.45 5.04
CA GLY A 83 -4.54 -12.53 3.92
C GLY A 83 -5.65 -11.51 4.19
N GLN A 84 -6.76 -11.95 4.79
CA GLN A 84 -7.86 -11.05 5.16
C GLN A 84 -7.45 -10.00 6.19
N ARG A 85 -6.69 -10.39 7.21
CA ARG A 85 -6.16 -9.44 8.20
C ARG A 85 -5.16 -8.45 7.59
N LEU A 86 -4.37 -8.90 6.62
CA LEU A 86 -3.43 -8.05 5.90
C LEU A 86 -4.16 -7.00 5.03
N LEU A 87 -5.21 -7.40 4.33
CA LEU A 87 -6.08 -6.49 3.57
C LEU A 87 -6.82 -5.51 4.48
N ALA A 88 -7.34 -5.98 5.62
CA ALA A 88 -7.97 -5.10 6.61
C ALA A 88 -6.96 -4.09 7.18
N LEU A 89 -5.71 -4.52 7.45
CA LEU A 89 -4.63 -3.61 7.85
C LEU A 89 -4.36 -2.57 6.76
N TYR A 90 -4.34 -2.98 5.48
CA TYR A 90 -4.17 -2.06 4.35
C TYR A 90 -5.18 -0.91 4.38
N PHE A 91 -6.47 -1.25 4.38
CA PHE A 91 -7.53 -0.24 4.42
C PHE A 91 -7.52 0.55 5.72
N HIS A 92 -7.28 -0.09 6.86
CA HIS A 92 -7.23 0.60 8.15
C HIS A 92 -6.18 1.71 8.18
N GLN A 93 -4.99 1.52 7.58
CA GLN A 93 -4.00 2.60 7.52
C GLN A 93 -4.46 3.79 6.68
N LEU A 94 -5.23 3.55 5.62
CA LEU A 94 -5.79 4.61 4.77
C LEU A 94 -6.95 5.35 5.44
N TYR A 95 -7.78 4.65 6.21
CA TYR A 95 -9.01 5.22 6.81
C TYR A 95 -8.79 5.81 8.21
N ALA A 96 -7.93 5.23 9.04
CA ALA A 96 -7.64 5.76 10.37
C ALA A 96 -6.86 7.09 10.35
N GLY A 97 -6.23 7.41 9.21
CA GLY A 97 -5.36 8.58 9.06
C GLY A 97 -4.03 8.42 9.79
N GLY A 98 -3.30 9.52 9.92
CA GLY A 98 -1.99 9.54 10.57
C GLY A 98 -0.88 8.90 9.74
N PRO A 99 0.29 8.65 10.36
CA PRO A 99 1.39 7.99 9.68
C PRO A 99 1.05 6.53 9.35
N VAL A 100 1.53 6.09 8.18
CA VAL A 100 1.42 4.71 7.69
C VAL A 100 2.78 4.03 7.77
N LEU A 101 2.78 2.73 8.04
CA LEU A 101 3.97 1.89 7.94
C LEU A 101 3.85 1.09 6.64
N LEU A 102 4.77 1.31 5.70
CA LEU A 102 4.66 0.81 4.33
C LEU A 102 5.15 -0.64 4.17
N ASP A 103 5.88 -1.18 5.14
CA ASP A 103 6.50 -2.51 5.04
C ASP A 103 5.51 -3.62 5.44
N LEU A 104 4.78 -4.13 4.45
CA LEU A 104 3.84 -5.24 4.60
C LEU A 104 4.40 -6.62 4.20
N ARG A 105 5.71 -6.75 3.98
CA ARG A 105 6.29 -7.99 3.43
C ARG A 105 6.14 -9.21 4.37
N PRO A 106 6.08 -10.44 3.83
CA PRO A 106 5.88 -11.67 4.58
C PRO A 106 6.80 -11.85 5.78
N GLU A 107 8.09 -11.56 5.62
CA GLU A 107 9.11 -11.78 6.66
C GLU A 107 9.03 -10.76 7.82
N ARG A 108 8.05 -9.84 7.77
CA ARG A 108 7.72 -8.92 8.87
C ARG A 108 6.54 -9.41 9.69
N PHE A 109 5.94 -10.54 9.32
CA PHE A 109 4.76 -11.08 9.98
C PHE A 109 5.00 -12.49 10.50
N GLU A 110 4.67 -12.68 11.77
CA GLU A 110 4.68 -13.97 12.43
C GLU A 110 3.29 -14.30 12.98
N ALA A 111 2.90 -15.57 12.91
CA ALA A 111 1.62 -16.02 13.45
C ALA A 111 1.75 -16.28 14.96
N GLY A 112 0.96 -15.54 15.74
CA GLY A 112 0.68 -15.89 17.14
C GLY A 112 -0.49 -16.86 17.24
N ILE A 113 -0.95 -17.12 18.47
CA ILE A 113 -2.08 -18.03 18.74
C ILE A 113 -3.39 -17.51 18.11
N GLU A 114 -3.70 -16.22 18.30
CA GLU A 114 -4.94 -15.62 17.78
C GLU A 114 -4.69 -14.41 16.88
N GLN A 115 -3.47 -13.89 16.82
CA GLN A 115 -3.13 -12.61 16.21
C GLN A 115 -1.89 -12.71 15.33
N LEU A 116 -1.85 -11.91 14.25
CA LEU A 116 -0.63 -11.69 13.49
C LEU A 116 0.22 -10.66 14.22
N ARG A 117 1.52 -10.93 14.30
CA ARG A 117 2.51 -10.06 14.91
C ARG A 117 3.33 -9.42 13.81
N TRP A 118 3.35 -8.10 13.80
CA TRP A 118 3.94 -7.30 12.74
C TRP A 118 5.14 -6.52 13.26
N ASN A 119 6.30 -6.74 12.66
CA ASN A 119 7.53 -6.02 12.96
C ASN A 119 8.08 -5.35 11.68
N PRO A 120 7.50 -4.22 11.25
CA PRO A 120 7.90 -3.54 10.02
C PRO A 120 9.30 -2.93 10.14
N LYS A 121 9.99 -2.77 9.00
CA LYS A 121 11.18 -1.91 8.94
C LYS A 121 10.82 -0.41 9.07
N PRO A 122 11.81 0.48 9.28
CA PRO A 122 11.65 1.95 9.41
C PRO A 122 11.13 2.69 8.16
N LEU A 123 10.26 2.06 7.38
CA LEU A 123 9.65 2.64 6.19
C LEU A 123 8.26 3.17 6.56
N TRP A 124 8.22 4.41 7.02
CA TRP A 124 6.98 5.11 7.37
C TRP A 124 6.73 6.30 6.44
N TYR A 125 5.48 6.73 6.34
CA TYR A 125 5.09 7.86 5.52
C TYR A 125 3.88 8.58 6.11
N ARG A 126 3.73 9.87 5.80
CA ARG A 126 2.51 10.62 6.04
C ARG A 126 2.00 11.13 4.70
N PHE A 127 0.88 10.58 4.27
CA PHE A 127 0.19 11.05 3.08
C PHE A 127 -0.38 12.45 3.31
N ASP A 128 -0.45 13.22 2.24
CA ASP A 128 -1.22 14.45 2.16
C ASP A 128 -2.70 14.14 2.40
N GLU A 129 -3.38 14.98 3.17
CA GLU A 129 -4.77 14.75 3.54
C GLU A 129 -5.71 14.86 2.34
N ASP A 130 -5.41 15.71 1.34
CA ASP A 130 -6.21 15.78 0.12
C ASP A 130 -6.03 14.51 -0.72
N PHE A 131 -4.80 13.97 -0.75
CA PHE A 131 -4.53 12.68 -1.41
C PHE A 131 -5.25 11.53 -0.71
N LEU A 132 -5.19 11.44 0.63
CA LEU A 132 -5.93 10.42 1.38
C LEU A 132 -7.43 10.56 1.19
N GLY A 133 -7.96 11.78 1.22
CA GLY A 133 -9.37 12.06 0.96
C GLY A 133 -9.78 11.54 -0.42
N ALA A 134 -9.01 11.87 -1.46
CA ALA A 134 -9.26 11.37 -2.81
C ALA A 134 -9.20 9.85 -2.89
N MET A 135 -8.20 9.20 -2.28
CA MET A 135 -8.12 7.74 -2.25
C MET A 135 -9.33 7.08 -1.58
N ARG A 136 -9.84 7.65 -0.48
CA ARG A 136 -11.05 7.15 0.19
C ARG A 136 -12.27 7.27 -0.71
N GLU A 137 -12.41 8.39 -1.42
CA GLU A 137 -13.50 8.59 -2.40
C GLU A 137 -13.41 7.60 -3.57
N ILE A 138 -12.21 7.37 -4.11
CA ILE A 138 -11.97 6.36 -5.16
C ILE A 138 -12.40 4.98 -4.66
N TYR A 139 -11.89 4.52 -3.50
CA TYR A 139 -12.24 3.22 -2.96
C TYR A 139 -13.75 3.09 -2.68
N ALA A 140 -14.35 4.09 -2.04
CA ALA A 140 -15.76 4.06 -1.69
C ALA A 140 -16.67 4.12 -2.92
N GLY A 141 -16.33 4.94 -3.92
CA GLY A 141 -17.04 4.99 -5.19
C GLY A 141 -17.00 3.64 -5.92
N PHE A 142 -15.80 3.04 -6.03
CA PHE A 142 -15.63 1.74 -6.66
C PHE A 142 -16.47 0.64 -5.98
N TYR A 143 -16.33 0.45 -4.67
CA TYR A 143 -17.02 -0.64 -3.96
C TYR A 143 -18.53 -0.42 -3.79
N ALA A 144 -18.99 0.83 -3.84
CA ALA A 144 -20.43 1.15 -3.82
C ALA A 144 -21.08 1.08 -5.22
N GLY A 145 -20.30 0.98 -6.30
CA GLY A 145 -20.80 1.16 -7.67
C GLY A 145 -21.29 2.59 -7.93
N ASP A 146 -20.70 3.57 -7.24
CA ASP A 146 -20.96 5.00 -7.41
C ASP A 146 -19.86 5.60 -8.28
N ASP A 147 -20.05 5.49 -9.60
CA ASP A 147 -19.11 5.98 -10.60
C ASP A 147 -18.81 7.46 -10.36
N ALA A 148 -19.83 8.31 -10.16
CA ALA A 148 -19.63 9.74 -9.96
C ALA A 148 -18.70 10.05 -8.78
N ARG A 149 -18.82 9.32 -7.68
CA ARG A 149 -17.91 9.44 -6.52
C ARG A 149 -16.49 8.97 -6.86
N PHE A 150 -16.37 7.86 -7.57
CA PHE A 150 -15.08 7.34 -8.03
C PHE A 150 -14.37 8.35 -8.95
N GLU A 151 -15.08 8.89 -9.94
CA GLU A 151 -14.56 9.88 -10.89
C GLU A 151 -14.12 11.17 -10.17
N ALA A 152 -14.94 11.67 -9.25
CA ALA A 152 -14.61 12.86 -8.45
C ALA A 152 -13.35 12.64 -7.60
N GLY A 153 -13.16 11.44 -7.06
CA GLY A 153 -11.93 11.06 -6.37
C GLY A 153 -10.71 11.10 -7.28
N LEU A 154 -10.81 10.55 -8.50
CA LEU A 154 -9.72 10.60 -9.49
C LEU A 154 -9.37 12.03 -9.91
N ASP A 155 -10.37 12.89 -10.12
CA ASP A 155 -10.17 14.28 -10.51
C ASP A 155 -9.38 15.07 -9.45
N ARG A 156 -9.65 14.83 -8.17
CA ARG A 156 -8.95 15.53 -7.06
C ARG A 156 -7.44 15.30 -7.01
N VAL A 157 -6.96 14.23 -7.63
CA VAL A 157 -5.53 13.87 -7.67
C VAL A 157 -4.98 13.83 -9.10
N ASP A 158 -5.69 14.44 -10.05
CA ASP A 158 -5.33 14.51 -11.46
C ASP A 158 -5.10 13.12 -12.10
N LEU A 159 -5.91 12.13 -11.71
CA LEU A 159 -5.80 10.73 -12.16
C LEU A 159 -6.86 10.31 -13.19
N ARG A 160 -7.69 11.25 -13.67
CA ARG A 160 -8.69 10.97 -14.72
C ARG A 160 -8.07 10.34 -15.97
N CYS A 161 -6.82 10.72 -16.29
CA CYS A 161 -6.01 10.12 -17.35
C CYS A 161 -5.84 8.59 -17.25
N ALA A 162 -5.91 8.02 -16.05
CA ALA A 162 -5.64 6.62 -15.80
C ALA A 162 -6.87 5.88 -15.25
N GLU A 163 -8.08 6.42 -15.42
CA GLU A 163 -9.32 5.79 -14.97
C GLU A 163 -9.42 4.32 -15.36
N GLY A 164 -9.25 4.01 -16.65
CA GLY A 164 -9.32 2.64 -17.15
C GLY A 164 -8.29 1.71 -16.51
N THR A 165 -7.09 2.23 -16.21
CA THR A 165 -6.03 1.46 -15.54
C THR A 165 -6.35 1.25 -14.06
N PHE A 166 -6.97 2.23 -13.41
CA PHE A 166 -7.47 2.09 -12.05
C PHE A 166 -8.59 1.05 -11.99
N LEU A 167 -9.58 1.11 -12.87
CA LEU A 167 -10.63 0.09 -12.97
C LEU A 167 -10.04 -1.30 -13.24
N GLN A 168 -9.01 -1.40 -14.08
CA GLN A 168 -8.30 -2.67 -14.29
C GLN A 168 -7.57 -3.15 -13.02
N HIS A 169 -6.90 -2.25 -12.30
CA HIS A 169 -6.20 -2.57 -11.04
C HIS A 169 -7.17 -3.02 -9.95
N PHE A 170 -8.30 -2.32 -9.85
CA PHE A 170 -9.41 -2.69 -9.00
C PHE A 170 -10.09 -3.98 -9.42
N GLY A 171 -9.94 -4.41 -10.68
CA GLY A 171 -10.57 -5.60 -11.24
C GLY A 171 -12.02 -5.38 -11.66
N ALA A 172 -12.52 -6.27 -12.54
CA ALA A 172 -13.86 -6.16 -13.13
C ALA A 172 -14.96 -6.91 -12.35
N GLU A 173 -14.59 -7.70 -11.34
CA GLU A 173 -15.51 -8.52 -10.54
C GLU A 173 -15.85 -7.84 -9.21
N ASP A 174 -16.75 -8.44 -8.43
CA ASP A 174 -17.21 -7.93 -7.12
C ASP A 174 -16.15 -7.97 -6.00
N GLN A 175 -14.89 -8.29 -6.36
CA GLN A 175 -13.71 -8.35 -5.51
C GLN A 175 -13.82 -9.33 -4.34
N ARG A 176 -14.66 -10.37 -4.46
CA ARG A 176 -14.80 -11.41 -3.44
C ARG A 176 -13.77 -12.54 -3.55
N ALA A 177 -13.12 -12.69 -4.70
CA ALA A 177 -12.16 -13.77 -4.94
C ALA A 177 -10.96 -13.28 -5.78
N VAL A 178 -10.11 -12.45 -5.18
CA VAL A 178 -8.97 -11.82 -5.87
C VAL A 178 -7.70 -12.64 -5.66
N ALA A 179 -7.08 -13.06 -6.77
CA ALA A 179 -5.71 -13.58 -6.78
C ALA A 179 -4.73 -12.43 -7.04
N PHE A 180 -3.63 -12.41 -6.31
CA PHE A 180 -2.62 -11.34 -6.39
C PHE A 180 -1.44 -11.80 -7.22
N ASP A 181 -1.02 -10.96 -8.17
CA ASP A 181 0.12 -11.20 -9.06
C ASP A 181 0.97 -9.92 -9.17
N VAL A 182 2.21 -10.00 -8.71
CA VAL A 182 3.14 -8.86 -8.63
C VAL A 182 3.50 -8.33 -10.02
N ALA A 183 3.57 -9.21 -11.02
CA ALA A 183 3.92 -8.82 -12.39
C ALA A 183 2.80 -7.97 -13.03
N SER A 184 1.55 -8.40 -12.87
CA SER A 184 0.34 -7.72 -13.35
C SER A 184 0.13 -6.40 -12.63
N PHE A 185 0.40 -6.36 -11.31
CA PHE A 185 0.44 -5.09 -10.57
C PHE A 185 1.49 -4.14 -11.12
N THR A 186 2.72 -4.61 -11.35
CA THR A 186 3.82 -3.77 -11.86
C THR A 186 3.48 -3.18 -13.22
N GLU A 187 2.87 -3.99 -14.09
CA GLU A 187 2.42 -3.55 -15.42
C GLU A 187 1.29 -2.51 -15.33
N THR A 188 0.22 -2.78 -14.59
CA THR A 188 -0.90 -1.82 -14.41
C THR A 188 -0.44 -0.51 -13.76
N PHE A 189 0.48 -0.60 -12.80
CA PHE A 189 1.07 0.58 -12.18
C PHE A 189 1.91 1.38 -13.21
N HIS A 190 2.71 0.72 -14.05
CA HIS A 190 3.44 1.38 -15.13
C HIS A 190 2.51 2.08 -16.13
N GLN A 191 1.46 1.40 -16.56
CA GLN A 191 0.48 1.96 -17.51
C GLN A 191 -0.18 3.22 -16.94
N THR A 192 -0.47 3.27 -15.63
CA THR A 192 -0.98 4.48 -14.97
C THR A 192 -0.05 5.68 -15.15
N PHE A 193 1.27 5.48 -15.01
CA PHE A 193 2.24 6.54 -15.27
C PHE A 193 2.26 6.97 -16.73
N LEU A 194 2.22 6.02 -17.66
CA LEU A 194 2.26 6.31 -19.09
C LEU A 194 1.03 7.13 -19.49
N SER A 195 -0.16 6.70 -19.09
CA SER A 195 -1.42 7.39 -19.40
C SER A 195 -1.41 8.83 -18.89
N CYS A 196 -0.95 9.06 -17.66
CA CYS A 196 -0.92 10.41 -17.10
C CYS A 196 0.20 11.28 -17.68
N ARG A 197 1.36 10.70 -18.00
CA ARG A 197 2.43 11.41 -18.73
C ARG A 197 1.95 11.84 -20.10
N ASP A 198 1.31 10.95 -20.85
CA ASP A 198 0.89 11.19 -22.23
C ASP A 198 -0.28 12.17 -22.28
N GLY A 199 -1.12 12.20 -21.24
CA GLY A 199 -2.14 13.22 -21.00
C GLY A 199 -1.61 14.57 -20.47
N GLY A 200 -0.30 14.70 -20.22
CA GLY A 200 0.30 15.92 -19.67
C GLY A 200 0.01 16.18 -18.18
N ALA A 201 -0.63 15.23 -17.49
CA ALA A 201 -0.91 15.30 -16.07
C ALA A 201 0.35 15.01 -15.24
N SER A 202 0.48 15.69 -14.10
CA SER A 202 1.53 15.40 -13.12
C SER A 202 0.92 14.60 -11.98
N LEU A 203 1.38 13.37 -11.80
CA LEU A 203 0.94 12.53 -10.68
C LEU A 203 1.23 13.21 -9.34
N HIS A 204 0.28 13.04 -8.42
CA HIS A 204 0.46 13.49 -7.04
C HIS A 204 1.73 12.88 -6.42
N ARG A 205 2.40 13.64 -5.56
CA ARG A 205 3.70 13.27 -4.97
C ARG A 205 3.65 11.97 -4.15
N ASP A 206 2.48 11.64 -3.64
CA ASP A 206 2.22 10.49 -2.77
C ASP A 206 1.91 9.20 -3.54
N PHE A 207 1.80 9.28 -4.86
CA PHE A 207 1.50 8.12 -5.69
C PHE A 207 2.61 7.05 -5.62
N VAL A 208 3.88 7.45 -5.53
CA VAL A 208 4.99 6.48 -5.40
C VAL A 208 5.00 5.79 -4.03
N PRO A 209 4.88 6.49 -2.88
CA PRO A 209 4.67 5.84 -1.59
C PRO A 209 3.46 4.89 -1.55
N LEU A 210 2.34 5.27 -2.18
CA LEU A 210 1.17 4.38 -2.32
C LEU A 210 1.51 3.13 -3.13
N GLY A 211 2.22 3.27 -4.25
CA GLY A 211 2.68 2.14 -5.04
C GLY A 211 3.61 1.22 -4.26
N LEU A 212 4.53 1.77 -3.46
CA LEU A 212 5.39 0.97 -2.58
C LEU A 212 4.58 0.22 -1.53
N TYR A 213 3.54 0.84 -0.98
CA TYR A 213 2.63 0.20 -0.04
C TYR A 213 1.88 -0.99 -0.65
N LEU A 214 1.37 -0.79 -1.87
CA LEU A 214 0.71 -1.83 -2.64
C LEU A 214 1.69 -2.93 -3.05
N ALA A 215 2.93 -2.58 -3.43
CA ALA A 215 3.93 -3.56 -3.81
C ALA A 215 4.24 -4.54 -2.67
N THR A 216 4.43 -4.06 -1.44
CA THR A 216 4.70 -4.93 -0.28
C THR A 216 3.49 -5.79 0.09
N LEU A 217 2.27 -5.26 -0.11
CA LEU A 217 1.02 -6.01 0.04
C LEU A 217 0.91 -7.15 -0.99
N TYR A 218 1.12 -6.84 -2.27
CA TYR A 218 1.02 -7.82 -3.37
C TYR A 218 2.05 -8.94 -3.22
N VAL A 219 3.29 -8.62 -2.86
CA VAL A 219 4.33 -9.63 -2.57
C VAL A 219 3.83 -10.61 -1.49
N HIS A 220 3.19 -10.10 -0.45
CA HIS A 220 2.73 -10.94 0.65
C HIS A 220 1.51 -11.79 0.28
N LEU A 221 0.52 -11.21 -0.39
CA LEU A 221 -0.67 -11.94 -0.80
C LEU A 221 -0.38 -12.98 -1.90
N GLU A 222 0.55 -12.68 -2.81
CA GLU A 222 1.05 -13.63 -3.80
C GLU A 222 1.77 -14.82 -3.12
N GLU A 223 2.65 -14.55 -2.13
CA GLU A 223 3.37 -15.60 -1.39
C GLU A 223 2.42 -16.52 -0.60
N LEU A 224 1.35 -15.96 0.00
CA LEU A 224 0.32 -16.77 0.67
C LEU A 224 -0.43 -17.67 -0.32
N GLY A 225 -0.61 -17.20 -1.55
CA GLY A 225 -1.33 -17.87 -2.61
C GLY A 225 -2.85 -18.00 -2.34
N GLY A 226 -3.60 -18.33 -3.38
CA GLY A 226 -5.05 -18.46 -3.32
C GLY A 226 -5.78 -17.17 -3.70
N THR A 227 -7.02 -17.05 -3.23
CA THR A 227 -7.90 -15.90 -3.50
C THR A 227 -8.41 -15.30 -2.20
N PHE A 228 -8.60 -13.98 -2.18
CA PHE A 228 -9.04 -13.23 -1.00
C PHE A 228 -10.22 -12.32 -1.32
N ASP A 229 -11.12 -12.15 -0.34
CA ASP A 229 -12.27 -11.23 -0.41
C ASP A 229 -11.84 -9.82 -0.02
N VAL A 230 -11.35 -9.05 -0.99
CA VAL A 230 -10.88 -7.68 -0.79
C VAL A 230 -12.04 -6.76 -0.43
N ARG A 231 -13.23 -7.02 -0.99
CA ARG A 231 -14.44 -6.27 -0.66
C ARG A 231 -14.81 -6.42 0.81
N ALA A 232 -14.79 -7.63 1.36
CA ALA A 232 -15.07 -7.86 2.77
C ALA A 232 -14.06 -7.14 3.68
N ALA A 233 -12.79 -7.11 3.30
CA ALA A 233 -11.77 -6.36 4.03
C ALA A 233 -12.01 -4.84 3.98
N PHE A 234 -12.43 -4.31 2.82
CA PHE A 234 -12.83 -2.92 2.66
C PHE A 234 -14.05 -2.58 3.52
N ASP A 235 -15.14 -3.35 3.38
CA ASP A 235 -16.41 -3.14 4.07
C ASP A 235 -16.23 -3.15 5.59
N ARG A 236 -15.35 -4.02 6.11
CA ARG A 236 -14.99 -4.06 7.53
C ARG A 236 -14.42 -2.74 8.06
N ILE A 237 -13.71 -1.99 7.22
CA ILE A 237 -13.03 -0.75 7.62
C ILE A 237 -13.86 0.49 7.28
N ALA A 238 -14.45 0.53 6.09
CA ALA A 238 -15.18 1.70 5.61
C ALA A 238 -16.57 1.89 6.24
N SER A 239 -17.10 0.86 6.90
CA SER A 239 -18.40 0.89 7.61
C SER A 239 -18.29 1.35 9.07
N VAL A 240 -17.09 1.71 9.53
CA VAL A 240 -16.79 2.20 10.89
C VAL A 240 -16.54 3.70 10.84
#